data_AF-A0A0H2YDD3-F1
#
_entry.id   AF-A0A0H2YDD3-F1
#
_cell.length_a   1.000
_cell.length_b   1.000
_cell.length_c   1.000
_cell.angle_alpha   90.00
_cell.angle_beta   90.00
_cell.angle_gamma   90.00
#
_symmetry.space_group_name_H-M   'P 1'
#
loop_
_entity.id
_entity.type
_entity.pdbx_description
1 polymer ?
#
loop_
_entity_poly.entity_id
_entity_poly.type
_entity_poly.pdbx_seq_one_letter_code
_entity_poly.pdbx_strand_id
1 'polypeptide(L)'
;MAIIGQTSSLAPADKRFYATRDITATVDSIPLITASILAKKLAEGLDALVMDVKVGSGAFMPTYSLSADLAQAIVGVANGAGCKTTALLTDMNQVLASSAGNGVEVREAVRFLTGEYRNPRLLEVTMALCVEMLLSGGLAHDEADARAKLQAVLDNGKAAEVFGRMVAAQKGPADFVERYDSYLPVATLSKPVFAEQTGIITAMDTRALGMAVVALGGGRRRATDPIDYSVGLTEMARLGTRVDGQQPLAVIHANNEDDWQQAAEVVRAAITLGNNTPEETPVIYRRITE
;
A
#
# COMPACT_ATOMS: atom_id res chain seq x y z
N MET A 1 5.23 -19.05 2.42
CA MET A 1 5.40 -17.67 1.93
C MET A 1 6.56 -17.03 2.68
N ALA A 2 7.31 -16.14 2.05
CA ALA A 2 8.36 -15.33 2.65
C ALA A 2 8.38 -13.96 1.96
N ILE A 3 8.85 -12.91 2.65
CA ILE A 3 9.02 -11.57 2.10
C ILE A 3 10.43 -11.13 2.44
N ILE A 4 11.28 -11.02 1.42
CA ILE A 4 12.71 -10.75 1.59
C ILE A 4 13.13 -9.52 0.78
N GLY A 5 14.21 -8.89 1.21
CA GLY A 5 14.87 -7.86 0.41
C GLY A 5 15.59 -8.44 -0.82
N GLN A 6 15.86 -7.58 -1.79
CA GLN A 6 16.66 -7.93 -2.97
C GLN A 6 18.08 -8.34 -2.57
N THR A 7 18.53 -9.50 -3.04
CA THR A 7 19.93 -9.92 -2.91
C THR A 7 20.82 -9.20 -3.93
N SER A 8 22.12 -9.13 -3.69
CA SER A 8 23.06 -8.49 -4.63
C SER A 8 23.15 -9.17 -6.00
N SER A 9 22.71 -10.43 -6.11
CA SER A 9 22.73 -11.23 -7.34
C SER A 9 21.43 -11.18 -8.16
N LEU A 10 20.33 -10.66 -7.60
CA LEU A 10 19.05 -10.56 -8.31
C LEU A 10 19.04 -9.31 -9.18
N ALA A 11 18.95 -9.47 -10.51
CA ALA A 11 18.94 -8.38 -11.50
C ALA A 11 20.02 -7.29 -11.26
N PRO A 12 21.32 -7.64 -11.20
CA PRO A 12 22.39 -6.72 -10.78
C PRO A 12 22.57 -5.51 -11.72
N ALA A 13 22.23 -5.66 -13.00
CA ALA A 13 22.24 -4.58 -13.97
C ALA A 13 21.20 -3.49 -13.64
N ASP A 14 20.01 -3.89 -13.21
CA ASP A 14 18.93 -2.97 -12.85
C ASP A 14 19.33 -2.07 -11.68
N LYS A 15 20.06 -2.60 -10.69
CA LYS A 15 20.53 -1.80 -9.55
C LYS A 15 21.37 -0.59 -9.99
N ARG A 16 22.29 -0.77 -10.95
CA ARG A 16 23.11 0.33 -11.49
C ARG A 16 22.29 1.24 -12.41
N PHE A 17 21.42 0.66 -13.24
CA PHE A 17 20.57 1.43 -14.15
C PHE A 17 19.60 2.35 -13.39
N TYR A 18 18.92 1.83 -12.37
CA TYR A 18 17.99 2.61 -11.54
C TYR A 18 18.70 3.72 -10.79
N ALA A 19 19.85 3.44 -10.17
CA ALA A 19 20.63 4.45 -9.45
C ALA A 19 21.07 5.62 -10.35
N THR A 20 21.43 5.37 -11.60
CA THR A 20 21.71 6.44 -12.57
C THR A 20 20.45 7.20 -12.93
N ARG A 21 19.34 6.51 -13.21
CA ARG A 21 18.08 7.14 -13.61
C ARG A 21 17.54 8.09 -12.54
N ASP A 22 17.67 7.71 -11.28
CA ASP A 22 17.23 8.47 -10.10
C ASP A 22 17.90 9.84 -9.99
N ILE A 23 19.15 9.96 -10.48
CA ILE A 23 19.92 11.22 -10.45
C ILE A 23 19.96 11.95 -11.80
N THR A 24 19.42 11.36 -12.88
CA THR A 24 19.42 11.97 -14.23
C THR A 24 18.03 12.36 -14.74
N ALA A 25 17.01 12.35 -13.89
CA ALA A 25 15.61 12.63 -14.26
C ALA A 25 15.09 11.75 -15.43
N THR A 26 15.57 10.50 -15.51
CA THR A 26 15.13 9.50 -16.52
C THR A 26 14.39 8.33 -15.88
N VAL A 27 13.85 8.54 -14.67
CA VAL A 27 12.98 7.57 -14.00
C VAL A 27 11.65 7.45 -14.76
N ASP A 28 11.09 8.57 -15.23
CA ASP A 28 9.74 8.66 -15.82
C ASP A 28 9.68 8.20 -17.28
N SER A 29 10.03 6.94 -17.52
CA SER A 29 10.00 6.31 -18.83
C SER A 29 9.37 4.93 -18.73
N ILE A 30 8.19 4.76 -19.32
CA ILE A 30 7.42 3.49 -19.25
C ILE A 30 8.29 2.27 -19.63
N PRO A 31 9.04 2.25 -20.75
CA PRO A 31 9.89 1.10 -21.09
C PRO A 31 10.91 0.79 -20.00
N LEU A 32 11.55 1.80 -19.42
CA LEU A 32 12.57 1.62 -18.38
C LEU A 32 11.95 1.22 -17.02
N ILE A 33 10.75 1.69 -16.71
CA ILE A 33 9.99 1.28 -15.51
C ILE A 33 9.58 -0.18 -15.65
N THR A 34 8.95 -0.54 -16.77
CA THR A 34 8.53 -1.91 -17.07
C THR A 34 9.69 -2.88 -17.00
N ALA A 35 10.79 -2.59 -17.69
CA ALA A 35 11.99 -3.43 -17.67
C ALA A 35 12.56 -3.57 -16.25
N SER A 36 12.63 -2.48 -15.50
CA SER A 36 13.14 -2.51 -14.12
C SER A 36 12.26 -3.38 -13.22
N ILE A 37 10.94 -3.17 -13.21
CA ILE A 37 10.00 -3.93 -12.39
C ILE A 37 10.07 -5.42 -12.75
N LEU A 38 9.93 -5.76 -14.03
CA LEU A 38 9.87 -7.14 -14.48
C LEU A 38 11.21 -7.88 -14.37
N ALA A 39 12.36 -7.22 -14.54
CA ALA A 39 13.65 -7.88 -14.37
C ALA A 39 13.80 -8.50 -12.97
N LYS A 40 13.24 -7.85 -11.94
CA LYS A 40 13.24 -8.37 -10.57
C LYS A 40 12.21 -9.46 -10.38
N LYS A 41 10.98 -9.26 -10.88
CA LYS A 41 9.88 -10.21 -10.70
C LYS A 41 10.02 -11.50 -11.49
N LEU A 42 10.46 -11.43 -12.74
CA LEU A 42 10.68 -12.62 -13.56
C LEU A 42 11.90 -13.42 -13.08
N ALA A 43 12.87 -12.78 -12.42
CA ALA A 43 13.98 -13.49 -11.77
C ALA A 43 13.56 -14.36 -10.57
N GLU A 44 12.34 -14.17 -10.04
CA GLU A 44 11.76 -15.03 -9.01
C GLU A 44 11.25 -16.37 -9.59
N GLY A 45 11.21 -16.53 -10.92
CA GLY A 45 10.78 -17.78 -11.59
C GLY A 45 9.27 -18.02 -11.48
N LEU A 46 8.48 -16.97 -11.66
CA LEU A 46 7.02 -16.99 -11.46
C LEU A 46 6.28 -17.70 -12.60
N ASP A 47 5.31 -18.55 -12.24
CA ASP A 47 4.33 -19.10 -13.19
C ASP A 47 3.27 -18.06 -13.57
N ALA A 48 2.90 -17.21 -12.60
CA ALA A 48 1.89 -16.18 -12.75
C ALA A 48 2.21 -14.94 -11.91
N LEU A 49 1.79 -13.77 -12.39
CA LEU A 49 1.99 -12.48 -11.76
C LEU A 49 0.72 -11.62 -11.88
N VAL A 50 0.34 -10.93 -10.80
CA VAL A 50 -0.61 -9.83 -10.87
C VAL A 50 0.12 -8.53 -10.57
N MET A 51 -0.15 -7.50 -11.35
CA MET A 51 0.43 -6.17 -11.17
C MET A 51 -0.62 -5.17 -10.71
N ASP A 52 -0.35 -4.55 -9.56
CA ASP A 52 -1.16 -3.46 -9.03
C ASP A 52 -0.57 -2.12 -9.51
N VAL A 53 -1.27 -1.45 -10.44
CA VAL A 53 -0.86 -0.13 -10.94
C VAL A 53 -1.80 0.94 -10.37
N LYS A 54 -1.23 1.78 -9.52
CA LYS A 54 -1.97 2.84 -8.83
C LYS A 54 -2.43 3.95 -9.79
N VAL A 55 -3.60 4.50 -9.51
CA VAL A 55 -4.21 5.65 -10.18
C VAL A 55 -4.60 6.69 -9.14
N GLY A 56 -4.26 7.97 -9.36
CA GLY A 56 -4.72 9.08 -8.52
C GLY A 56 -3.59 9.89 -7.88
N SER A 57 -3.93 10.74 -6.92
CA SER A 57 -2.99 11.69 -6.28
C SER A 57 -1.75 11.05 -5.66
N GLY A 58 -1.85 9.81 -5.19
CA GLY A 58 -0.73 9.03 -4.64
C GLY A 58 -0.05 8.08 -5.64
N ALA A 59 -0.44 8.09 -6.91
CA ALA A 59 0.12 7.19 -7.91
C ALA A 59 1.50 7.63 -8.39
N PHE A 60 2.28 6.67 -8.88
CA PHE A 60 3.56 6.94 -9.51
C PHE A 60 3.40 7.68 -10.86
N MET A 61 2.44 7.22 -11.68
CA MET A 61 2.14 7.89 -12.96
C MET A 61 1.20 9.08 -12.72
N PRO A 62 1.44 10.24 -13.37
CA PRO A 62 0.71 11.48 -13.07
C PRO A 62 -0.72 11.51 -13.62
N THR A 63 -1.08 10.59 -14.53
CA THR A 63 -2.41 10.52 -15.12
C THR A 63 -2.94 9.09 -15.20
N TYR A 64 -4.27 8.96 -15.30
CA TYR A 64 -4.92 7.68 -15.56
C TYR A 64 -4.42 7.02 -16.85
N SER A 65 -4.32 7.79 -17.95
CA SER A 65 -3.88 7.26 -19.24
C SER A 65 -2.48 6.64 -19.16
N LEU A 66 -1.54 7.35 -18.52
CA LEU A 66 -0.17 6.86 -18.33
C LEU A 66 -0.10 5.64 -17.39
N SER A 67 -0.99 5.56 -16.39
CA SER A 67 -1.13 4.37 -15.55
C SER A 67 -1.60 3.17 -16.36
N ALA A 68 -2.59 3.37 -17.25
CA ALA A 68 -3.08 2.33 -18.15
C ALA A 68 -2.01 1.89 -19.15
N ASP A 69 -1.26 2.84 -19.74
CA ASP A 69 -0.17 2.55 -20.68
C ASP A 69 0.95 1.74 -20.00
N LEU A 70 1.32 2.11 -18.76
CA LEU A 70 2.30 1.36 -17.96
C LEU A 70 1.80 -0.06 -17.68
N ALA A 71 0.55 -0.21 -17.24
CA ALA A 71 -0.03 -1.52 -16.96
C ALA A 71 -0.09 -2.41 -18.22
N GLN A 72 -0.47 -1.85 -19.38
CA GLN A 72 -0.48 -2.56 -20.66
C GLN A 72 0.93 -3.00 -21.08
N ALA A 73 1.92 -2.12 -20.92
CA ALA A 73 3.31 -2.45 -21.23
C ALA A 73 3.84 -3.58 -20.35
N ILE A 74 3.53 -3.55 -19.04
CA ILE A 74 3.95 -4.61 -18.11
C ILE A 74 3.28 -5.94 -18.46
N VAL A 75 1.97 -5.96 -18.70
CA VAL A 75 1.22 -7.17 -19.09
C VAL A 75 1.79 -7.74 -20.39
N GLY A 76 2.01 -6.92 -21.42
CA GLY A 76 2.54 -7.39 -22.71
C GLY A 76 3.94 -7.98 -22.59
N VAL A 77 4.86 -7.30 -21.91
CA VAL A 77 6.25 -7.78 -21.76
C VAL A 77 6.32 -9.05 -20.91
N ALA A 78 5.55 -9.13 -19.82
CA ALA A 78 5.59 -10.28 -18.91
C ALA A 78 5.00 -11.54 -19.55
N ASN A 79 3.86 -11.43 -20.26
CA ASN A 79 3.29 -12.55 -21.01
C ASN A 79 4.20 -12.96 -22.17
N GLY A 80 4.80 -12.01 -22.89
CA GLY A 80 5.81 -12.29 -23.92
C GLY A 80 7.07 -13.00 -23.39
N ALA A 81 7.38 -12.83 -22.10
CA ALA A 81 8.46 -13.54 -21.40
C ALA A 81 8.02 -14.90 -20.82
N GLY A 82 6.77 -15.34 -21.05
CA GLY A 82 6.24 -16.63 -20.62
C GLY A 82 5.63 -16.66 -19.21
N CYS A 83 5.49 -15.51 -18.53
CA CYS A 83 4.84 -15.41 -17.23
C CYS A 83 3.40 -14.90 -17.39
N LYS A 84 2.41 -15.71 -17.02
CA LYS A 84 0.99 -15.33 -17.13
C LYS A 84 0.72 -14.11 -16.26
N THR A 85 0.39 -12.98 -16.88
CA THR A 85 0.34 -11.70 -16.17
C THR A 85 -0.94 -10.94 -16.45
N THR A 86 -1.58 -10.45 -15.39
CA THR A 86 -2.67 -9.48 -15.44
C THR A 86 -2.32 -8.23 -14.63
N ALA A 87 -3.00 -7.13 -14.87
CA ALA A 87 -2.84 -5.90 -14.08
C ALA A 87 -4.18 -5.31 -13.68
N LEU A 88 -4.23 -4.73 -12.49
CA LEU A 88 -5.37 -3.97 -11.99
C LEU A 88 -4.99 -2.50 -11.85
N LEU A 89 -5.84 -1.60 -12.36
CA LEU A 89 -5.77 -0.17 -12.08
C LEU A 89 -6.54 0.13 -10.80
N THR A 90 -5.85 0.51 -9.71
CA THR A 90 -6.46 0.66 -8.38
C THR A 90 -6.34 2.09 -7.84
N ASP A 91 -7.35 2.55 -7.11
CA ASP A 91 -7.41 3.92 -6.59
C ASP A 91 -6.36 4.19 -5.49
N MET A 92 -5.70 5.34 -5.62
CA MET A 92 -4.76 5.91 -4.67
C MET A 92 -5.01 7.43 -4.47
N ASN A 93 -6.25 7.88 -4.64
CA ASN A 93 -6.68 9.27 -4.40
C ASN A 93 -6.86 9.59 -2.90
N GLN A 94 -6.73 8.57 -2.05
CA GLN A 94 -6.68 8.65 -0.60
C GLN A 94 -5.89 7.43 -0.08
N VAL A 95 -5.49 7.45 1.19
CA VAL A 95 -4.84 6.28 1.84
C VAL A 95 -5.73 5.04 1.68
N LEU A 96 -5.14 3.92 1.24
CA LEU A 96 -5.88 2.68 0.96
C LEU A 96 -6.31 1.99 2.26
N ALA A 97 -5.36 1.82 3.17
CA ALA A 97 -5.58 1.33 4.53
C ALA A 97 -6.18 2.45 5.41
N SER A 98 -6.44 2.12 6.68
CA SER A 98 -6.78 3.12 7.70
C SER A 98 -5.55 3.66 8.44
N SER A 99 -4.36 3.25 8.02
CA SER A 99 -3.06 3.66 8.54
C SER A 99 -2.04 3.90 7.44
N ALA A 100 -1.02 4.70 7.75
CA ALA A 100 0.14 4.95 6.89
C ALA A 100 1.41 5.06 7.75
N GLY A 101 2.39 4.19 7.54
CA GLY A 101 3.59 4.10 8.37
C GLY A 101 4.26 2.73 8.27
N ASN A 102 4.87 2.26 9.37
CA ASN A 102 5.48 0.93 9.39
C ASN A 102 4.80 0.01 10.41
N GLY A 103 5.06 0.21 11.71
CA GLY A 103 4.47 -0.61 12.76
C GLY A 103 2.94 -0.53 12.77
N VAL A 104 2.40 0.66 12.51
CA VAL A 104 0.95 0.89 12.42
C VAL A 104 0.27 0.11 11.28
N GLU A 105 0.94 -0.05 10.13
CA GLU A 105 0.42 -0.83 9.00
C GLU A 105 0.54 -2.33 9.25
N VAL A 106 1.62 -2.79 9.88
CA VAL A 106 1.76 -4.20 10.30
C VAL A 106 0.67 -4.59 11.30
N ARG A 107 0.36 -3.69 12.25
CA ARG A 107 -0.77 -3.86 13.17
C ARG A 107 -2.08 -3.99 12.41
N GLU A 108 -2.37 -3.11 11.45
CA GLU A 108 -3.58 -3.21 10.65
C GLU A 108 -3.64 -4.50 9.83
N ALA A 109 -2.52 -4.99 9.29
CA ALA A 109 -2.46 -6.26 8.58
C ALA A 109 -2.84 -7.46 9.48
N VAL A 110 -2.37 -7.49 10.74
CA VAL A 110 -2.77 -8.55 11.68
C VAL A 110 -4.26 -8.46 12.02
N ARG A 111 -4.77 -7.25 12.29
CA ARG A 111 -6.20 -6.99 12.57
C ARG A 111 -7.09 -7.36 11.38
N PHE A 112 -6.60 -7.14 10.17
CA PHE A 112 -7.27 -7.53 8.93
C PHE A 112 -7.40 -9.05 8.82
N LEU A 113 -6.29 -9.77 9.01
CA LEU A 113 -6.23 -11.22 8.87
C LEU A 113 -7.02 -11.94 9.97
N THR A 114 -7.03 -11.41 11.19
CA THR A 114 -7.78 -11.96 12.34
C THR A 114 -9.26 -11.59 12.33
N GLY A 115 -9.68 -10.66 11.46
CA GLY A 115 -11.07 -10.21 11.36
C GLY A 115 -11.49 -9.17 12.40
N GLU A 116 -10.56 -8.65 13.20
CA GLU A 116 -10.82 -7.60 14.18
C GLU A 116 -11.24 -6.28 13.51
N TYR A 117 -10.58 -5.91 12.41
CA TYR A 117 -10.92 -4.73 11.62
C TYR A 117 -10.46 -4.90 10.18
N ARG A 118 -11.35 -4.65 9.22
CA ARG A 118 -11.06 -4.69 7.79
C ARG A 118 -11.56 -3.40 7.14
N ASN A 119 -10.66 -2.51 6.72
CA ASN A 119 -11.04 -1.37 5.91
C ASN A 119 -11.64 -1.90 4.58
N PRO A 120 -12.85 -1.49 4.18
CA PRO A 120 -13.54 -2.07 3.02
C PRO A 120 -12.82 -1.79 1.69
N ARG A 121 -12.10 -0.66 1.56
CA ARG A 121 -11.34 -0.35 0.34
C ARG A 121 -10.10 -1.24 0.24
N LEU A 122 -9.36 -1.35 1.35
CA LEU A 122 -8.23 -2.26 1.47
C LEU A 122 -8.66 -3.71 1.19
N LEU A 123 -9.80 -4.13 1.75
CA LEU A 123 -10.37 -5.46 1.52
C LEU A 123 -10.64 -5.70 0.02
N GLU A 124 -11.30 -4.77 -0.66
CA GLU A 124 -11.63 -4.96 -2.08
C GLU A 124 -10.37 -5.03 -2.96
N VAL A 125 -9.37 -4.17 -2.75
CA VAL A 125 -8.10 -4.26 -3.49
C VAL A 125 -7.37 -5.57 -3.20
N THR A 126 -7.27 -5.95 -1.92
CA THR A 126 -6.60 -7.19 -1.52
C THR A 126 -7.28 -8.41 -2.14
N MET A 127 -8.61 -8.48 -2.09
CA MET A 127 -9.39 -9.57 -2.66
C MET A 127 -9.24 -9.62 -4.18
N ALA A 128 -9.35 -8.48 -4.88
CA ALA A 128 -9.22 -8.43 -6.33
C ALA A 128 -7.84 -8.92 -6.81
N LEU A 129 -6.76 -8.48 -6.15
CA LEU A 129 -5.40 -8.94 -6.47
C LEU A 129 -5.24 -10.44 -6.23
N CYS A 130 -5.74 -10.94 -5.10
CA CYS A 130 -5.67 -12.37 -4.79
C CYS A 130 -6.51 -13.23 -5.76
N VAL A 131 -7.67 -12.73 -6.23
CA VAL A 131 -8.48 -13.41 -7.25
C VAL A 131 -7.67 -13.63 -8.53
N GLU A 132 -6.99 -12.58 -9.02
CA GLU A 132 -6.15 -12.69 -10.21
C GLU A 132 -5.02 -13.71 -10.05
N MET A 133 -4.41 -13.77 -8.86
CA MET A 133 -3.38 -14.76 -8.54
C MET A 133 -3.95 -16.19 -8.59
N LEU A 134 -5.12 -16.43 -8.00
CA LEU A 134 -5.73 -17.76 -7.99
C LEU A 134 -6.14 -18.20 -9.39
N LEU A 135 -6.72 -17.31 -10.19
CA LEU A 135 -7.12 -17.61 -11.56
C LEU A 135 -5.91 -17.89 -12.46
N SER A 136 -4.90 -17.02 -12.41
CA SER A 136 -3.70 -17.16 -13.25
C SER A 136 -2.87 -18.39 -12.87
N GLY A 137 -2.86 -18.74 -11.57
CA GLY A 137 -2.24 -19.96 -11.04
C GLY A 137 -3.08 -21.24 -11.22
N GLY A 138 -4.30 -21.16 -11.77
CA GLY A 138 -5.17 -22.33 -11.95
C GLY A 138 -5.69 -22.94 -10.65
N LEU A 139 -5.74 -22.16 -9.57
CA LEU A 139 -6.21 -22.57 -8.24
C LEU A 139 -7.69 -22.30 -8.00
N ALA A 140 -8.34 -21.58 -8.92
CA ALA A 140 -9.77 -21.32 -8.96
C ALA A 140 -10.29 -21.35 -10.41
N HIS A 141 -11.56 -21.67 -10.59
CA HIS A 141 -12.16 -21.80 -11.92
C HIS A 141 -12.68 -20.47 -12.47
N ASP A 142 -13.22 -19.63 -11.60
CA ASP A 142 -13.78 -18.31 -11.91
C ASP A 142 -13.65 -17.38 -10.69
N GLU A 143 -14.04 -16.12 -10.86
CA GLU A 143 -13.95 -15.11 -9.81
C GLU A 143 -14.77 -15.48 -8.56
N ALA A 144 -15.95 -16.11 -8.73
CA ALA A 144 -16.81 -16.46 -7.61
C ALA A 144 -16.17 -17.55 -6.74
N ASP A 145 -15.62 -18.60 -7.37
CA ASP A 145 -14.86 -19.64 -6.70
C ASP A 145 -13.60 -19.08 -6.02
N ALA A 146 -12.86 -18.20 -6.70
CA ALA A 146 -11.68 -17.54 -6.13
C ALA A 146 -12.03 -16.72 -4.88
N ARG A 147 -13.06 -15.86 -4.95
CA ARG A 147 -13.52 -15.07 -3.80
C ARG A 147 -14.00 -15.95 -2.66
N ALA A 148 -14.74 -17.03 -2.94
CA ALA A 148 -15.19 -17.96 -1.91
C ALA A 148 -14.01 -18.65 -1.19
N LYS A 149 -12.99 -19.11 -1.92
CA LYS A 149 -11.78 -19.71 -1.33
C LYS A 149 -11.02 -18.71 -0.44
N LEU A 150 -10.84 -17.48 -0.91
CA LEU A 150 -10.16 -16.41 -0.18
C LEU A 150 -10.91 -16.02 1.08
N GLN A 151 -12.23 -15.82 0.98
CA GLN A 151 -13.07 -15.50 2.12
C GLN A 151 -13.04 -16.62 3.16
N ALA A 152 -13.10 -17.88 2.73
CA ALA A 152 -13.03 -19.03 3.63
C ALA A 152 -11.72 -19.05 4.45
N VAL A 153 -10.56 -18.73 3.86
CA VAL A 153 -9.28 -18.71 4.60
C VAL A 153 -9.11 -17.49 5.49
N LEU A 154 -9.81 -16.39 5.20
CA LEU A 154 -9.91 -15.23 6.09
C LEU A 154 -10.79 -15.53 7.30
N ASP A 155 -11.90 -16.24 7.12
CA ASP A 155 -12.89 -16.46 8.18
C ASP A 155 -12.52 -17.63 9.08
N ASN A 156 -11.82 -18.65 8.56
CA ASN A 156 -11.36 -19.79 9.36
C ASN A 156 -9.99 -19.59 10.03
N GLY A 157 -9.38 -18.41 9.89
CA GLY A 157 -8.11 -18.05 10.52
C GLY A 157 -6.84 -18.60 9.84
N LYS A 158 -6.95 -19.42 8.79
CA LYS A 158 -5.76 -19.97 8.09
C LYS A 158 -4.86 -18.89 7.50
N ALA A 159 -5.42 -17.79 7.02
CA ALA A 159 -4.63 -16.68 6.50
C ALA A 159 -3.73 -16.06 7.61
N ALA A 160 -4.28 -15.86 8.81
CA ALA A 160 -3.53 -15.38 9.97
C ALA A 160 -2.49 -16.41 10.44
N GLU A 161 -2.83 -17.70 10.47
CA GLU A 161 -1.90 -18.79 10.82
C GLU A 161 -0.68 -18.80 9.87
N VAL A 162 -0.91 -18.72 8.56
CA VAL A 162 0.17 -18.71 7.55
C VAL A 162 1.04 -17.46 7.70
N PHE A 163 0.45 -16.31 8.02
CA PHE A 163 1.20 -15.09 8.32
C PHE A 163 2.09 -15.26 9.57
N GLY A 164 1.56 -15.78 10.67
CA GLY A 164 2.33 -16.07 11.88
C GLY A 164 3.49 -17.05 11.64
N ARG A 165 3.22 -18.12 10.89
CA ARG A 165 4.26 -19.08 10.45
C ARG A 165 5.34 -18.42 9.60
N MET A 166 4.97 -17.51 8.69
CA MET A 166 5.92 -16.75 7.88
C MET A 166 6.80 -15.85 8.76
N VAL A 167 6.23 -15.16 9.75
CA VAL A 167 6.97 -14.31 10.69
C VAL A 167 7.97 -15.14 11.48
N ALA A 168 7.52 -16.24 12.09
CA ALA A 168 8.38 -17.15 12.87
C ALA A 168 9.51 -17.75 12.01
N ALA A 169 9.20 -18.20 10.80
CA ALA A 169 10.20 -18.76 9.86
C ALA A 169 11.27 -17.73 9.46
N GLN A 170 10.95 -16.44 9.52
CA GLN A 170 11.89 -15.34 9.23
C GLN A 170 12.46 -14.70 10.52
N LYS A 171 12.52 -15.48 11.60
CA LYS A 171 13.12 -15.13 12.91
C LYS A 171 12.36 -14.06 13.71
N GLY A 172 11.12 -13.77 13.35
CA GLY A 172 10.21 -12.99 14.20
C GLY A 172 9.63 -13.85 15.35
N PRO A 173 8.84 -13.24 16.24
CA PRO A 173 8.21 -13.94 17.35
C PRO A 173 7.22 -15.02 16.88
N ALA A 174 7.17 -16.15 17.57
CA ALA A 174 6.28 -17.26 17.22
C ALA A 174 4.81 -16.99 17.55
N ASP A 175 4.57 -16.15 18.56
CA ASP A 175 3.28 -15.68 19.07
C ASP A 175 2.95 -14.25 18.57
N PHE A 176 3.52 -13.83 17.44
CA PHE A 176 3.37 -12.47 16.93
C PHE A 176 1.91 -12.11 16.62
N VAL A 177 1.12 -13.03 16.06
CA VAL A 177 -0.28 -12.75 15.68
C VAL A 177 -1.16 -12.49 16.89
N GLU A 178 -0.90 -13.19 18.00
CA GLU A 178 -1.65 -13.09 19.24
C GLU A 178 -1.19 -11.90 20.10
N ARG A 179 0.07 -11.47 19.95
CA ARG A 179 0.71 -10.49 20.85
C ARG A 179 1.44 -9.38 20.12
N TYR A 180 1.01 -9.02 18.91
CA TYR A 180 1.68 -8.01 18.07
C TYR A 180 1.91 -6.68 18.81
N ASP A 181 0.98 -6.26 19.68
CA ASP A 181 1.11 -5.03 20.47
C ASP A 181 2.26 -5.06 21.50
N SER A 182 2.72 -6.25 21.90
CA SER A 182 3.92 -6.39 22.76
C SER A 182 5.24 -6.28 21.99
N TYR A 183 5.20 -6.44 20.66
CA TYR A 183 6.39 -6.50 19.79
C TYR A 183 6.56 -5.28 18.91
N LEU A 184 5.45 -4.70 18.45
CA LEU A 184 5.49 -3.52 17.58
C LEU A 184 5.89 -2.28 18.40
N PRO A 185 6.82 -1.46 17.88
CA PRO A 185 7.25 -0.28 18.58
C PRO A 185 6.11 0.75 18.62
N VAL A 186 5.96 1.41 19.77
CA VAL A 186 4.90 2.40 20.01
C VAL A 186 5.54 3.78 20.11
N ALA A 187 4.95 4.76 19.43
CA ALA A 187 5.45 6.13 19.45
C ALA A 187 5.21 6.75 20.83
N THR A 188 6.05 7.70 21.22
CA THR A 188 5.96 8.34 22.54
C THR A 188 4.71 9.22 22.69
N LEU A 189 4.21 9.77 21.59
CA LEU A 189 3.06 10.66 21.53
C LEU A 189 2.09 10.22 20.42
N SER A 190 0.88 9.86 20.80
CA SER A 190 -0.22 9.59 19.87
C SER A 190 -1.36 10.56 20.14
N LYS A 191 -1.67 11.44 19.18
CA LYS A 191 -2.67 12.50 19.37
C LYS A 191 -3.46 12.77 18.09
N PRO A 192 -4.80 12.94 18.19
CA PRO A 192 -5.65 13.23 17.04
C PRO A 192 -5.37 14.61 16.44
N VAL A 193 -5.37 14.70 15.11
CA VAL A 193 -5.39 15.96 14.38
C VAL A 193 -6.79 16.23 13.84
N PHE A 194 -7.39 17.32 14.32
CA PHE A 194 -8.69 17.78 13.86
C PHE A 194 -8.54 18.82 12.74
N ALA A 195 -9.56 18.88 11.89
CA ALA A 195 -9.72 19.96 10.94
C ALA A 195 -9.97 21.30 11.66
N GLU A 196 -9.54 22.41 11.04
CA GLU A 196 -9.79 23.76 11.58
C GLU A 196 -11.25 24.19 11.43
N GLN A 197 -11.96 23.59 10.47
CA GLN A 197 -13.36 23.87 10.17
C GLN A 197 -14.11 22.55 10.01
N THR A 198 -15.41 22.56 10.30
CA THR A 198 -16.29 21.44 10.01
C THR A 198 -16.57 21.35 8.51
N GLY A 199 -16.54 20.15 7.96
CA GLY A 199 -16.81 19.94 6.53
C GLY A 199 -16.81 18.46 6.14
N ILE A 200 -16.95 18.19 4.85
CA ILE A 200 -16.82 16.85 4.27
C ILE A 200 -15.50 16.79 3.54
N ILE A 201 -14.73 15.71 3.73
CA ILE A 201 -13.49 15.49 2.99
C ILE A 201 -13.81 15.27 1.50
N THR A 202 -13.33 16.17 0.64
CA THR A 202 -13.58 16.13 -0.81
C THR A 202 -12.37 15.72 -1.63
N ALA A 203 -11.15 15.96 -1.13
CA ALA A 203 -9.92 15.55 -1.78
C ALA A 203 -8.81 15.28 -0.76
N MET A 204 -7.85 14.45 -1.14
CA MET A 204 -6.67 14.11 -0.34
C MET A 204 -5.43 14.06 -1.24
N ASP A 205 -4.40 14.81 -0.87
CA ASP A 205 -3.07 14.69 -1.45
C ASP A 205 -2.31 13.55 -0.74
N THR A 206 -2.49 12.33 -1.25
CA THR A 206 -1.85 11.14 -0.70
C THR A 206 -0.33 11.21 -0.77
N ARG A 207 0.24 11.94 -1.74
CA ARG A 207 1.68 12.15 -1.84
C ARG A 207 2.16 13.02 -0.69
N ALA A 208 1.48 14.13 -0.40
CA ALA A 208 1.80 14.98 0.74
C ALA A 208 1.69 14.22 2.07
N LEU A 209 0.68 13.36 2.24
CA LEU A 209 0.56 12.49 3.42
C LEU A 209 1.73 11.50 3.53
N GLY A 210 2.14 10.87 2.42
CA GLY A 210 3.34 10.02 2.40
C GLY A 210 4.59 10.80 2.81
N MET A 211 4.73 12.03 2.33
CA MET A 211 5.83 12.92 2.73
C MET A 211 5.76 13.35 4.18
N ALA A 212 4.58 13.47 4.78
CA ALA A 212 4.41 13.71 6.22
C ALA A 212 4.98 12.54 7.04
N VAL A 213 4.72 11.29 6.63
CA VAL A 213 5.28 10.10 7.28
C VAL A 213 6.81 10.04 7.13
N VAL A 214 7.35 10.40 5.95
CA VAL A 214 8.80 10.54 5.76
C VAL A 214 9.38 11.64 6.67
N ALA A 215 8.67 12.76 6.82
CA ALA A 215 9.10 13.86 7.67
C ALA A 215 9.14 13.46 9.16
N LEU A 216 8.17 12.65 9.62
CA LEU A 216 8.11 12.05 10.95
C LEU A 216 9.23 11.03 11.24
N GLY A 217 9.96 10.57 10.20
CA GLY A 217 11.00 9.54 10.33
C GLY A 217 10.55 8.12 9.98
N GLY A 218 9.30 7.93 9.55
CA GLY A 218 8.77 6.64 9.06
C GLY A 218 9.24 6.26 7.65
N GLY A 219 10.10 7.09 7.05
CA GLY A 219 10.69 6.87 5.74
C GLY A 219 12.06 7.53 5.62
N ARG A 220 12.74 7.25 4.50
CA ARG A 220 14.10 7.73 4.27
C ARG A 220 14.11 8.96 3.37
N ARG A 221 14.85 10.01 3.75
CA ARG A 221 15.17 11.14 2.86
C ARG A 221 16.41 10.83 2.03
N ARG A 222 17.36 10.10 2.61
CA ARG A 222 18.54 9.52 1.97
C ARG A 222 18.59 8.02 2.26
N ALA A 223 19.17 7.24 1.34
CA ALA A 223 19.20 5.78 1.45
C ALA A 223 19.80 5.23 2.76
N THR A 224 20.64 6.01 3.45
CA THR A 224 21.30 5.63 4.72
C THR A 224 20.52 6.03 5.97
N ASP A 225 19.44 6.78 5.86
CA ASP A 225 18.73 7.30 7.04
C ASP A 225 18.09 6.14 7.83
N PRO A 226 18.16 6.17 9.17
CA PRO A 226 17.40 5.24 10.00
C PRO A 226 15.90 5.51 9.84
N ILE A 227 15.10 4.46 10.04
CA ILE A 227 13.64 4.57 10.06
C ILE A 227 13.17 4.39 11.49
N ASP A 228 12.30 5.27 11.95
CA ASP A 228 11.50 5.06 13.14
C ASP A 228 10.26 4.26 12.76
N TYR A 229 10.16 3.02 13.23
CA TYR A 229 9.06 2.13 12.86
C TYR A 229 7.77 2.40 13.66
N SER A 230 7.82 3.26 14.67
CA SER A 230 6.68 3.54 15.56
C SER A 230 5.79 4.68 15.06
N VAL A 231 6.35 5.59 14.26
CA VAL A 231 5.66 6.79 13.79
C VAL A 231 4.76 6.49 12.58
N GLY A 232 3.78 7.37 12.36
CA GLY A 232 2.86 7.28 11.24
C GLY A 232 1.49 7.87 11.55
N LEU A 233 0.52 7.51 10.71
CA LEU A 233 -0.87 7.93 10.80
C LEU A 233 -1.77 6.71 11.02
N THR A 234 -2.77 6.82 11.88
CA THR A 234 -3.86 5.82 12.02
C THR A 234 -5.21 6.52 12.02
N GLU A 235 -6.30 5.75 11.94
CA GLU A 235 -7.66 6.28 11.96
C GLU A 235 -7.88 7.35 10.88
N MET A 236 -7.27 7.14 9.71
CA MET A 236 -7.38 8.04 8.57
C MET A 236 -8.85 8.18 8.15
N ALA A 237 -9.36 9.40 8.20
CA ALA A 237 -10.66 9.73 7.67
C ALA A 237 -10.65 9.59 6.14
N ARG A 238 -11.77 9.09 5.58
CA ARG A 238 -11.89 8.81 4.14
C ARG A 238 -12.55 9.95 3.39
N LEU A 239 -12.35 10.01 2.08
CA LEU A 239 -13.17 10.87 1.21
C LEU A 239 -14.66 10.62 1.47
N GLY A 240 -15.45 11.68 1.52
CA GLY A 240 -16.87 11.65 1.88
C GLY A 240 -17.17 11.62 3.39
N THR A 241 -16.16 11.50 4.25
CA THR A 241 -16.35 11.56 5.71
C THR A 241 -16.58 13.00 6.15
N ARG A 242 -17.62 13.23 6.96
CA ARG A 242 -17.82 14.50 7.66
C ARG A 242 -16.90 14.57 8.87
N VAL A 243 -16.13 15.65 8.98
CA VAL A 243 -15.18 15.91 10.07
C VAL A 243 -15.59 17.16 10.83
N ASP A 244 -15.36 17.16 12.15
CA ASP A 244 -15.70 18.24 13.08
C ASP A 244 -14.80 18.17 14.33
N GLY A 245 -15.20 18.82 15.44
CA GLY A 245 -14.44 18.79 16.69
C GLY A 245 -14.43 17.44 17.43
N GLN A 246 -15.17 16.43 16.95
CA GLN A 246 -15.22 15.08 17.50
C GLN A 246 -14.65 14.03 16.54
N GLN A 247 -14.80 14.24 15.22
CA GLN A 247 -14.23 13.38 14.19
C GLN A 247 -12.89 13.94 13.66
N PRO A 248 -11.73 13.34 14.01
CA PRO A 248 -10.44 13.79 13.53
C PRO A 248 -10.22 13.43 12.05
N LEU A 249 -9.24 14.11 11.44
CA LEU A 249 -8.70 13.76 10.12
C LEU A 249 -7.87 12.47 10.18
N ALA A 250 -7.08 12.32 11.25
CA ALA A 250 -6.24 11.18 11.55
C ALA A 250 -5.78 11.23 13.02
N VAL A 251 -5.16 10.16 13.50
CA VAL A 251 -4.32 10.13 14.70
C VAL A 251 -2.86 10.06 14.27
N ILE A 252 -2.05 11.01 14.73
CA ILE A 252 -0.62 11.09 14.42
C ILE A 252 0.15 10.41 15.56
N HIS A 253 1.05 9.50 15.19
CA HIS A 253 2.03 8.85 16.05
C HIS A 253 3.39 9.51 15.81
N ALA A 254 3.90 10.20 16.82
CA ALA A 254 5.16 10.96 16.79
C ALA A 254 5.93 10.76 18.10
N ASN A 255 7.19 11.19 18.16
CA ASN A 255 8.01 11.02 19.36
C ASN A 255 8.24 12.29 20.18
N ASN A 256 7.78 13.44 19.69
CA ASN A 256 7.77 14.71 20.42
C ASN A 256 6.67 15.62 19.85
N GLU A 257 6.37 16.71 20.56
CA GLU A 257 5.31 17.65 20.17
C GLU A 257 5.66 18.43 18.89
N ASP A 258 6.94 18.77 18.66
CA ASP A 258 7.35 19.55 17.48
C ASP A 258 7.13 18.75 16.18
N ASP A 259 7.50 17.47 16.17
CA ASP A 259 7.26 16.55 15.04
C ASP A 259 5.75 16.34 14.84
N TRP A 260 4.98 16.23 15.94
CA TRP A 260 3.53 16.14 15.86
C TRP A 260 2.90 17.39 15.23
N GLN A 261 3.35 18.59 15.62
CA GLN A 261 2.84 19.84 15.06
C GLN A 261 3.15 19.97 13.57
N GLN A 262 4.38 19.67 13.15
CA GLN A 262 4.76 19.69 11.73
C GLN A 262 3.92 18.71 10.91
N ALA A 263 3.71 17.49 11.41
CA ALA A 263 2.85 16.52 10.74
C ALA A 263 1.38 16.97 10.72
N ALA A 264 0.87 17.58 11.79
CA ALA A 264 -0.49 18.09 11.86
C ALA A 264 -0.76 19.19 10.82
N GLU A 265 0.18 20.10 10.62
CA GLU A 265 0.12 21.13 9.57
C GLU A 265 0.04 20.50 8.18
N VAL A 266 0.90 19.51 7.88
CA VAL A 266 0.90 18.83 6.59
C VAL A 266 -0.39 18.03 6.37
N VAL A 267 -0.88 17.31 7.38
CA VAL A 267 -2.15 16.54 7.29
C VAL A 267 -3.33 17.46 7.02
N ARG A 268 -3.42 18.61 7.71
CA ARG A 268 -4.48 19.60 7.45
C ARG A 268 -4.38 20.18 6.03
N ALA A 269 -3.17 20.52 5.59
CA ALA A 269 -2.95 21.08 4.25
C ALA A 269 -3.21 20.06 3.12
N ALA A 270 -2.98 18.78 3.37
CA ALA A 270 -3.17 17.70 2.39
C ALA A 270 -4.63 17.27 2.23
N ILE A 271 -5.55 17.70 3.10
CA ILE A 271 -6.94 17.28 3.08
C ILE A 271 -7.85 18.48 2.81
N THR A 272 -8.56 18.44 1.68
CA THR A 272 -9.51 19.49 1.29
C THR A 272 -10.89 19.18 1.83
N LEU A 273 -11.53 20.20 2.43
CA LEU A 273 -12.91 20.12 2.91
C LEU A 273 -13.86 20.89 1.98
N GLY A 274 -15.05 20.36 1.81
CA GLY A 274 -16.15 20.99 1.09
C GLY A 274 -17.51 20.74 1.75
N ASN A 275 -18.56 21.27 1.12
CA ASN A 275 -19.93 21.19 1.65
C ASN A 275 -20.73 19.99 1.11
N ASN A 276 -20.28 19.40 -0.01
CA ASN A 276 -20.95 18.31 -0.69
C ASN A 276 -20.08 17.05 -0.65
N THR A 277 -20.72 15.90 -0.53
CA THR A 277 -20.04 14.60 -0.68
C THR A 277 -19.46 14.51 -2.10
N PRO A 278 -18.16 14.18 -2.25
CA PRO A 278 -17.57 13.98 -3.57
C PRO A 278 -18.23 12.78 -4.26
N GLU A 279 -18.18 12.73 -5.59
CA GLU A 279 -18.59 11.54 -6.33
C GLU A 279 -17.73 10.34 -5.92
N GLU A 280 -18.36 9.18 -5.72
CA GLU A 280 -17.64 7.96 -5.38
C GLU A 280 -16.76 7.51 -6.55
N THR A 281 -15.47 7.30 -6.28
CA THR A 281 -14.56 6.69 -7.25
C THR A 281 -14.51 5.17 -7.06
N PRO A 282 -14.43 4.39 -8.14
CA PRO A 282 -14.26 2.95 -8.02
C PRO A 282 -12.91 2.63 -7.37
N VAL A 283 -12.90 1.63 -6.48
CA VAL A 283 -11.66 1.14 -5.84
C VAL A 283 -10.77 0.42 -6.86
N ILE A 284 -11.40 -0.31 -7.80
CA ILE A 284 -10.76 -0.97 -8.94
C ILE A 284 -11.36 -0.36 -10.21
N TYR A 285 -10.56 0.37 -10.98
CA TYR A 285 -11.01 1.03 -12.21
C TYR A 285 -11.15 0.04 -13.37
N ARG A 286 -10.14 -0.81 -13.55
CA ARG A 286 -10.02 -1.65 -14.74
C ARG A 286 -9.08 -2.82 -14.49
N ARG A 287 -9.45 -3.97 -15.05
CA ARG A 287 -8.58 -5.14 -15.25
C ARG A 287 -7.98 -5.10 -16.65
N ILE A 288 -6.67 -5.36 -16.76
CA ILE A 288 -5.92 -5.45 -18.01
C ILE A 288 -5.33 -6.86 -18.11
N THR A 289 -5.60 -7.51 -19.22
CA THR A 289 -5.06 -8.82 -19.61
C THR A 289 -4.37 -8.68 -20.96
N GLU A 290 -3.71 -9.75 -21.41
CA GLU A 290 -3.26 -9.87 -22.82
C GLU A 290 -4.43 -9.68 -23.80
#